data_AF-A0A933BXK5-F1
#
_entry.id   AF-A0A933BXK5-F1
#
_cell.length_a   1.000
_cell.length_b   1.000
_cell.length_c   1.000
_cell.angle_alpha   90.00
_cell.angle_beta   90.00
_cell.angle_gamma   90.00
#
_symmetry.space_group_name_H-M   'P 1'
#
loop_
_entity.id
_entity.type
_entity.pdbx_description
1 polymer ?
#
loop_
_entity_poly.entity_id
_entity_poly.type
_entity_poly.pdbx_seq_one_letter_code
_entity_poly.pdbx_strand_id
1 'polypeptide(L)'
;MLTAFAKGASAYRAYLASPHGRLRLEVIWHQLAAFLQAAWGREAAVRRVLDVGCGTGELPLRLAAQGHAVTLLDPVEEMLHLAA
;
A
#
# COMPACT_ATOMS: atom_id res chain seq x y z
N MET A 1 -21.44 1.66 -7.44
CA MET A 1 -20.23 2.11 -6.71
C MET A 1 -19.00 1.30 -7.09
N LEU A 2 -19.03 -0.05 -7.07
CA LEU A 2 -17.89 -0.91 -7.47
C LEU A 2 -17.42 -0.76 -8.94
N THR A 3 -18.31 -0.37 -9.85
CA THR A 3 -18.02 -0.31 -11.30
C THR A 3 -17.03 0.78 -11.71
N ALA A 4 -16.80 1.81 -10.89
CA ALA A 4 -15.88 2.90 -11.20
C ALA A 4 -14.40 2.47 -11.13
N PHE A 5 -14.09 1.47 -10.29
CA PHE A 5 -12.70 1.03 -10.05
C PHE A 5 -12.32 -0.23 -10.84
N ALA A 6 -13.29 -1.05 -11.25
CA ALA A 6 -13.06 -2.30 -11.97
C ALA A 6 -12.45 -2.14 -13.38
N LYS A 7 -12.49 -0.95 -13.98
CA LYS A 7 -11.86 -0.70 -15.31
C LYS A 7 -10.46 -0.09 -15.22
N GLY A 8 -9.91 0.06 -14.01
CA GLY A 8 -8.73 0.89 -13.77
C GLY A 8 -7.47 0.14 -13.33
N ALA A 9 -7.53 -1.12 -12.93
CA ALA A 9 -6.40 -1.78 -12.24
C ALA A 9 -5.14 -1.88 -13.11
N SER A 10 -5.25 -2.34 -14.36
CA SER A 10 -4.11 -2.38 -15.28
C SER A 10 -3.55 -0.98 -15.61
N ALA A 11 -4.43 0.02 -15.79
CA ALA A 11 -3.99 1.39 -16.07
C ALA A 11 -3.32 2.03 -14.85
N TYR A 12 -3.83 1.74 -13.66
CA TYR A 12 -3.26 2.15 -12.38
C TYR A 12 -1.88 1.53 -12.18
N ARG A 13 -1.74 0.22 -12.43
CA ARG A 13 -0.44 -0.46 -12.37
C ARG A 13 0.57 0.12 -13.36
N ALA A 14 0.15 0.42 -14.59
CA ALA A 14 0.99 1.10 -15.57
C ALA A 14 1.40 2.51 -15.10
N TYR A 15 0.49 3.25 -14.47
CA TYR A 15 0.79 4.54 -13.86
C TYR A 15 1.81 4.42 -12.73
N LEU A 16 1.68 3.46 -11.82
CA LEU A 16 2.64 3.23 -10.74
C LEU A 16 4.03 2.86 -11.27
N ALA A 17 4.11 2.21 -12.43
CA ALA A 17 5.37 1.94 -13.12
C ALA A 17 5.99 3.17 -13.82
N SER A 18 5.25 4.28 -13.97
CA SER A 18 5.79 5.53 -14.52
C SER A 18 6.70 6.27 -13.52
N PRO A 19 7.61 7.15 -13.98
CA PRO A 19 8.42 7.98 -13.08
C PRO A 19 7.58 8.79 -12.08
N HIS A 20 6.43 9.31 -12.52
CA HIS A 20 5.55 10.11 -11.68
C HIS A 20 4.83 9.26 -10.62
N GLY A 21 4.34 8.07 -11.00
CA GLY A 21 3.74 7.13 -10.06
C GLY A 21 4.72 6.65 -9.00
N ARG A 22 5.95 6.31 -9.40
CA ARG A 22 7.03 5.95 -8.45
C ARG A 22 7.37 7.10 -7.51
N LEU A 23 7.56 8.32 -8.03
CA LEU A 23 7.87 9.48 -7.19
C LEU A 23 6.75 9.74 -6.18
N ARG A 24 5.49 9.64 -6.61
CA ARG A 24 4.33 9.76 -5.71
C ARG A 24 4.41 8.74 -4.57
N LEU A 25 4.66 7.46 -4.87
CA LEU A 25 4.76 6.42 -3.86
C LEU A 25 5.91 6.67 -2.88
N GLU A 26 7.08 7.10 -3.37
CA GLU A 26 8.23 7.40 -2.50
C GLU A 26 7.97 8.59 -1.58
N VAL A 27 7.34 9.65 -2.07
CA VAL A 27 6.97 10.81 -1.24
C VAL A 27 5.98 10.40 -0.15
N ILE A 28 4.96 9.60 -0.49
CA ILE A 28 3.99 9.10 0.49
C ILE A 28 4.68 8.21 1.52
N TRP A 29 5.54 7.28 1.07
CA TRP A 29 6.26 6.40 1.97
C TRP A 29 7.16 7.16 2.93
N HIS A 30 7.90 8.17 2.44
CA HIS A 30 8.77 8.98 3.29
C HIS A 30 8.00 9.67 4.43
N GLN A 31 6.81 10.19 4.14
CA GLN A 31 5.95 10.82 5.14
C GLN A 31 5.31 9.80 6.08
N LEU A 32 4.76 8.71 5.53
CA LEU A 32 4.10 7.67 6.30
C LEU A 32 5.08 6.98 7.26
N ALA A 33 6.27 6.61 6.80
CA ALA A 33 7.27 5.96 7.63
C ALA A 33 7.71 6.84 8.81
N ALA A 34 7.92 8.14 8.58
CA ALA A 34 8.25 9.08 9.64
C ALA A 34 7.11 9.22 10.66
N PHE A 35 5.87 9.30 10.19
CA PHE A 35 4.69 9.35 11.05
C PHE A 35 4.55 8.07 11.89
N LEU A 36 4.67 6.90 11.27
CA LEU A 36 4.55 5.61 11.96
C LEU A 36 5.68 5.43 12.98
N GLN A 37 6.91 5.85 12.67
CA GLN A 37 8.02 5.82 13.63
C GLN A 37 7.72 6.68 14.87
N ALA A 38 7.17 7.89 14.67
CA ALA A 38 6.80 8.76 15.77
C ALA A 38 5.63 8.19 16.59
N ALA A 39 4.64 7.59 15.92
CA ALA A 39 3.43 7.06 16.54
C ALA A 39 3.65 5.72 17.28
N TRP A 40 4.46 4.83 16.71
CA TRP A 40 4.72 3.50 17.29
C TRP A 40 5.87 3.49 18.29
N GLY A 41 6.69 4.55 18.31
CA GLY A 41 7.84 4.68 19.20
C GLY A 41 9.04 3.84 18.75
N ARG A 42 10.05 3.77 19.61
CA ARG A 42 11.35 3.12 19.31
C ARG A 42 11.38 1.61 19.52
N GLU A 43 10.38 1.04 20.18
CA GLU A 43 10.32 -0.41 20.40
C GLU A 43 9.93 -1.14 19.12
N ALA A 44 10.85 -1.98 18.63
CA ALA A 44 10.67 -2.85 17.49
C ALA A 44 9.73 -4.03 17.84
N ALA A 45 8.47 -3.72 18.11
CA ALA A 45 7.42 -4.73 18.19
C ALA A 45 6.78 -4.90 16.81
N VAL A 46 6.71 -6.15 16.34
CA VAL A 46 5.89 -6.53 15.19
C VAL A 46 4.45 -6.05 15.43
N ARG A 47 3.87 -5.34 14.45
CA ARG A 47 2.53 -4.77 14.52
C ARG A 47 1.58 -5.55 13.62
N ARG A 48 0.30 -5.55 13.98
CA ARG A 48 -0.79 -6.02 13.13
C ARG A 48 -1.39 -4.80 12.43
N VAL A 49 -1.34 -4.79 11.10
CA VAL A 49 -1.75 -3.65 10.27
C VAL A 49 -2.89 -4.10 9.36
N LEU A 50 -3.97 -3.32 9.32
CA LEU A 50 -5.03 -3.45 8.32
C LEU A 50 -4.93 -2.28 7.36
N ASP A 51 -4.78 -2.57 6.08
CA ASP A 51 -4.82 -1.57 5.01
C ASP A 51 -6.16 -1.67 4.27
N VAL A 52 -6.97 -0.60 4.34
CA VAL A 52 -8.33 -0.54 3.78
C VAL A 52 -8.32 0.25 2.49
N GLY A 53 -8.72 -0.38 1.39
CA GLY A 53 -8.56 0.16 0.05
C GLY A 53 -7.10 0.07 -0.41
N CYS A 54 -6.48 -1.09 -0.17
CA CYS A 54 -5.03 -1.26 -0.35
C CYS A 54 -4.57 -1.16 -1.80
N GLY A 55 -5.49 -1.19 -2.77
CA GLY A 55 -5.15 -1.24 -4.18
C GLY A 55 -4.21 -2.41 -4.45
N THR A 56 -3.13 -2.13 -5.16
CA THR A 56 -2.09 -3.10 -5.52
C THR A 56 -1.01 -3.27 -4.43
N GLY A 57 -1.18 -2.67 -3.25
CA GLY A 57 -0.44 -3.04 -2.02
C GLY A 57 0.94 -2.40 -1.84
N GLU A 58 1.35 -1.40 -2.63
CA GLU A 58 2.73 -0.90 -2.68
C GLU A 58 3.27 -0.36 -1.35
N LEU A 59 2.42 0.23 -0.52
CA LEU A 59 2.78 0.76 0.79
C LEU A 59 2.68 -0.29 1.90
N PRO A 60 1.55 -1.00 2.09
CA PRO A 60 1.44 -1.99 3.15
C PRO A 60 2.40 -3.18 2.98
N LEU A 61 2.78 -3.54 1.75
CA LEU A 61 3.79 -4.58 1.52
C LEU A 61 5.20 -4.17 1.98
N ARG A 62 5.53 -2.87 2.01
CA ARG A 62 6.78 -2.39 2.64
C ARG A 62 6.78 -2.62 4.15
N LEU A 63 5.63 -2.45 4.80
CA LEU A 63 5.48 -2.77 6.23
C LEU A 63 5.61 -4.28 6.47
N ALA A 64 5.05 -5.11 5.58
CA ALA A 64 5.21 -6.57 5.64
C ALA A 64 6.69 -6.97 5.49
N ALA A 65 7.42 -6.35 4.57
CA ALA A 65 8.86 -6.55 4.40
C ALA A 65 9.70 -6.12 5.62
N GLN A 66 9.18 -5.22 6.46
CA GLN A 66 9.76 -4.84 7.75
C GLN A 66 9.38 -5.81 8.90
N GLY A 67 8.66 -6.89 8.61
CA GLY A 67 8.27 -7.92 9.57
C GLY A 67 6.91 -7.67 10.24
N HIS A 68 6.15 -6.65 9.83
CA HIS A 68 4.80 -6.45 10.35
C HIS A 68 3.81 -7.47 9.77
N ALA A 69 2.80 -7.85 10.55
CA ALA A 69 1.71 -8.70 10.10
C ALA A 69 0.63 -7.85 9.43
N VAL A 70 0.58 -7.88 8.09
CA VAL A 70 -0.27 -7.00 7.29
C VAL A 70 -1.46 -7.79 6.74
N THR A 71 -2.65 -7.21 6.84
CA THR A 71 -3.88 -7.68 6.16
C THR A 71 -4.30 -6.64 5.13
N LEU A 72 -4.42 -7.08 3.88
CA LEU A 72 -4.85 -6.26 2.75
C LEU A 72 -6.36 -6.42 2.55
N LEU A 73 -7.08 -5.30 2.46
CA LEU A 73 -8.50 -5.27 2.18
C LEU A 73 -8.78 -4.34 1.00
N ASP A 74 -9.31 -4.88 -0.09
CA ASP A 74 -9.80 -4.10 -1.21
C ASP A 74 -11.10 -4.72 -1.74
N PRO A 75 -12.14 -3.93 -2.06
CA PRO A 75 -13.37 -4.44 -2.65
C PRO A 75 -13.22 -4.86 -4.13
N VAL A 76 -12.12 -4.49 -4.79
CA VAL A 76 -11.84 -4.84 -6.19
C VAL A 76 -10.89 -6.03 -6.23
N GLU A 77 -11.41 -7.20 -6.58
CA GLU A 77 -10.66 -8.46 -6.63
C GLU A 77 -9.39 -8.38 -7.50
N GLU A 78 -9.44 -7.69 -8.64
CA GLU A 78 -8.27 -7.50 -9.52
C GLU A 78 -7.12 -6.76 -8.82
N MET A 79 -7.41 -5.84 -7.89
CA MET A 79 -6.37 -5.15 -7.12
C MET A 79 -5.63 -6.12 -6.20
N LEU A 80 -6.37 -7.04 -5.55
CA LEU A 80 -5.80 -8.07 -4.69
C LEU A 80 -4.97 -9.09 -5.48
N HIS A 81 -5.38 -9.44 -6.70
CA HIS A 81 -4.57 -10.31 -7.58
C HIS A 81 -3.26 -9.67 -8.03
N LEU A 82 -3.19 -8.34 -8.08
CA LEU A 82 -2.00 -7.59 -8.44
C LEU A 82 -1.10 -7.26 -7.24
N ALA A 83 -1.60 -7.45 -6.01
CA ALA A 83 -0.81 -7.27 -4.80
C ALA A 83 0.21 -8.41 -4.67
N ALA A 84 1.50 -8.09 -4.84
CA ALA A 84 2.62 -9.03 -4.79
C ALA A 84 3.88 -8.38 -4.23
#